data_AF-A0A4P5Q728-F1
#
_entry.id   AF-A0A4P5Q728-F1
#
_cell.length_a   1.000
_cell.length_b   1.000
_cell.length_c   1.000
_cell.angle_alpha   90.00
_cell.angle_beta   90.00
_cell.angle_gamma   90.00
#
_symmetry.space_group_name_H-M   'P 1'
#
loop_
_entity.id
_entity.type
_entity.pdbx_description
1 polymer ?
#
loop_
_entity_poly.entity_id
_entity_poly.type
_entity_poly.pdbx_seq_one_letter_code
_entity_poly.pdbx_strand_id
1 'polypeptide(L)'
;MRLNDVITDCINLKLSGTATDTFIQCYGGNILSKDKPVLAIEVSSKENLIWMMKGATNAHIYINSNAFHINALYEPTDRFPAARIYFVKSEDLFWVGHIGAYIEQHGIKLAPVNDDNFSKLIDDAGYAQRYKSWHEKRKADSSLFDGLLVGRLQNTTIDQGIWLSSGGRCLVCGEKTDRMATSTVWGKSGMMIGMQLCLAHETESQKQSLLLNYLSKHLGGIVMFSNMRPQTTEEMLEQTCEILKVNFKCTIVKAERETVTARRLSGIFVVIRHQSPSNYAYIILVPDGKQLSRVDSANHHKVPYGPDHVHFDLRKSTKNVVEASFTYGNVGLDMKLLLKLIQEAEDKL
;
A
#
# COMPACT_ATOMS: atom_id res chain seq x y z
N MET A 1 7.37 2.14 3.95
CA MET A 1 8.19 1.48 2.90
C MET A 1 8.96 2.56 2.17
N ARG A 2 10.27 2.39 1.91
CA ARG A 2 11.10 3.39 1.23
C ARG A 2 11.47 2.89 -0.17
N LEU A 3 11.67 3.80 -1.12
CA LEU A 3 12.10 3.45 -2.49
C LEU A 3 13.44 2.70 -2.52
N ASN A 4 14.34 2.97 -1.58
CA ASN A 4 15.62 2.25 -1.49
C ASN A 4 15.43 0.76 -1.15
N ASP A 5 14.42 0.42 -0.34
CA ASP A 5 14.08 -0.98 -0.07
C ASP A 5 13.70 -1.70 -1.38
N VAL A 6 12.97 -1.00 -2.27
CA VAL A 6 12.62 -1.50 -3.61
C VAL A 6 13.84 -1.79 -4.48
N ILE A 7 14.79 -0.88 -4.50
CA ILE A 7 15.99 -1.04 -5.32
C ILE A 7 16.84 -2.20 -4.80
N THR A 8 17.08 -2.26 -3.49
CA THR A 8 17.85 -3.35 -2.87
C THR A 8 17.24 -4.70 -3.20
N ASP A 9 15.92 -4.81 -3.16
CA ASP A 9 15.23 -6.05 -3.47
C ASP A 9 15.39 -6.43 -4.94
N CYS A 10 15.13 -5.51 -5.87
CA CYS A 10 15.30 -5.78 -7.29
C CYS A 10 16.73 -6.23 -7.63
N ILE A 11 17.74 -5.67 -6.95
CA ILE A 11 19.15 -6.06 -7.11
C ILE A 11 19.43 -7.46 -6.55
N ASN A 12 18.91 -7.79 -5.36
CA ASN A 12 19.03 -9.13 -4.78
C ASN A 12 18.43 -10.21 -5.69
N LEU A 13 17.39 -9.84 -6.44
CA LEU A 13 16.72 -10.67 -7.43
C LEU A 13 17.40 -10.69 -8.79
N LYS A 14 18.52 -10.00 -8.93
CA LYS A 14 19.31 -9.89 -10.16
C LYS A 14 18.48 -9.35 -11.33
N LEU A 15 17.48 -8.52 -11.06
CA LEU A 15 16.70 -7.84 -12.09
C LEU A 15 17.53 -6.75 -12.74
N SER A 16 17.46 -6.57 -14.06
CA SER A 16 18.20 -5.50 -14.74
C SER A 16 17.83 -4.10 -14.21
N GLY A 17 18.68 -3.10 -14.45
CA GLY A 17 18.37 -1.70 -14.12
C GLY A 17 17.02 -1.24 -14.70
N THR A 18 16.73 -1.60 -15.96
CA THR A 18 15.44 -1.28 -16.61
C THR A 18 14.24 -1.96 -15.95
N ALA A 19 14.39 -3.23 -15.54
CA ALA A 19 13.34 -3.92 -14.79
C ALA A 19 13.14 -3.26 -13.41
N THR A 20 14.24 -2.92 -12.72
CA THR A 20 14.20 -2.20 -11.45
C THR A 20 13.49 -0.85 -11.58
N ASP A 21 13.81 -0.06 -12.62
CA ASP A 21 13.13 1.20 -12.90
C ASP A 21 11.63 1.00 -13.17
N THR A 22 11.24 -0.07 -13.85
CA THR A 22 9.82 -0.41 -14.04
C THR A 22 9.10 -0.61 -12.70
N PHE A 23 9.72 -1.27 -11.71
CA PHE A 23 9.16 -1.38 -10.36
C PHE A 23 9.05 -0.03 -9.65
N ILE A 24 10.07 0.81 -9.82
CA ILE A 24 10.07 2.16 -9.25
C ILE A 24 8.98 3.02 -9.88
N GLN A 25 8.66 2.85 -11.17
CA GLN A 25 7.51 3.54 -11.78
C GLN A 25 6.17 3.11 -11.17
N CYS A 26 6.01 1.82 -10.84
CA CYS A 26 4.80 1.31 -10.19
C CYS A 26 4.58 1.91 -8.80
N TYR A 27 5.66 2.04 -8.02
CA TYR A 27 5.63 2.53 -6.64
C TYR A 27 5.72 4.06 -6.53
N GLY A 28 6.61 4.67 -7.29
CA GLY A 28 6.99 6.08 -7.22
C GLY A 28 5.83 7.05 -7.48
N GLY A 29 4.76 6.56 -8.12
CA GLY A 29 3.54 7.35 -8.34
C GLY A 29 2.83 7.76 -7.05
N ASN A 30 3.13 7.11 -5.92
CA ASN A 30 2.58 7.45 -4.61
C ASN A 30 3.27 8.67 -3.96
N ILE A 31 4.44 9.09 -4.47
CA ILE A 31 5.22 10.19 -3.89
C ILE A 31 5.52 11.31 -4.89
N LEU A 32 5.01 11.20 -6.12
CA LEU A 32 5.26 12.16 -7.18
C LEU A 32 4.42 13.41 -7.02
N SER A 33 5.01 14.59 -7.23
CA SER A 33 4.35 15.90 -7.05
C SER A 33 4.45 16.77 -8.29
N LYS A 34 3.42 17.58 -8.55
CA LYS A 34 3.29 18.48 -9.71
C LYS A 34 4.52 19.38 -9.99
N ASP A 35 5.28 19.74 -8.97
CA ASP A 35 6.38 20.71 -9.08
C ASP A 35 7.78 20.05 -9.08
N LYS A 36 7.85 18.71 -9.10
CA LYS A 36 9.12 17.97 -9.09
C LYS A 36 9.27 17.14 -10.37
N PRO A 37 9.96 17.66 -11.41
CA PRO A 37 10.14 16.97 -12.69
C PRO A 37 11.03 15.71 -12.58
N VAL A 38 11.63 15.48 -11.42
CA VAL A 38 12.55 14.38 -11.15
C VAL A 38 12.08 13.62 -9.91
N LEU A 39 12.03 12.30 -10.04
CA LEU A 39 12.10 11.38 -8.92
C LEU A 39 13.57 11.02 -8.67
N ALA A 40 14.20 11.69 -7.71
CA ALA A 40 15.59 11.49 -7.36
C ALA A 40 15.71 10.45 -6.23
N ILE A 41 16.55 9.43 -6.43
CA ILE A 41 16.73 8.32 -5.51
C ILE A 41 18.23 8.10 -5.27
N GLU A 42 18.67 8.38 -4.05
CA GLU A 42 20.05 8.14 -3.65
C GLU A 42 20.26 6.65 -3.38
N VAL A 43 21.13 6.01 -4.16
CA VAL A 43 21.42 4.57 -4.02
C VAL A 43 22.51 4.33 -2.98
N SER A 44 22.45 3.18 -2.32
CA SER A 44 23.30 2.87 -1.17
C SER A 44 24.77 2.54 -1.49
N SER A 45 25.10 2.27 -2.75
CA SER A 45 26.47 1.92 -3.16
C SER A 45 26.76 2.23 -4.63
N LYS A 46 28.05 2.32 -4.97
CA LYS A 46 28.53 2.50 -6.35
C LYS A 46 28.20 1.30 -7.24
N GLU A 47 28.18 0.09 -6.68
CA GLU A 47 27.81 -1.14 -7.38
C GLU A 47 26.34 -1.10 -7.79
N ASN A 48 25.47 -0.63 -6.89
CA ASN A 48 24.05 -0.44 -7.18
C ASN A 48 23.86 0.64 -8.27
N LEU A 49 24.68 1.70 -8.24
CA LEU A 49 24.61 2.72 -9.28
C LEU A 49 25.02 2.18 -10.65
N ILE A 50 26.13 1.44 -10.76
CA ILE A 50 26.56 0.80 -12.02
C ILE A 50 25.48 -0.14 -12.54
N TRP A 51 24.84 -0.88 -11.63
CA TRP A 51 23.73 -1.76 -11.97
C TRP A 51 22.59 -1.00 -12.66
N MET A 52 22.20 0.16 -12.12
CA MET A 52 21.20 1.03 -12.74
C MET A 52 21.71 1.64 -14.05
N MET A 53 22.96 2.11 -14.12
CA MET A 53 23.54 2.72 -15.33
C MET A 53 23.48 1.81 -16.56
N LYS A 54 23.61 0.49 -16.38
CA LYS A 54 23.53 -0.49 -17.48
C LYS A 54 22.19 -0.50 -18.21
N GLY A 55 21.12 -0.02 -17.57
CA GLY A 55 19.78 0.09 -18.18
C GLY A 55 19.30 1.53 -18.34
N ALA A 56 20.12 2.52 -17.99
CA ALA A 56 19.74 3.93 -18.02
C ALA A 56 19.77 4.50 -19.44
N THR A 57 18.93 5.48 -19.71
CA THR A 57 18.97 6.22 -20.98
C THR A 57 20.21 7.10 -21.08
N ASN A 58 20.68 7.61 -19.94
CA ASN A 58 21.87 8.45 -19.87
C ASN A 58 22.61 8.24 -18.54
N ALA A 59 23.95 8.23 -18.59
CA ALA A 59 24.81 8.27 -17.42
C ALA A 59 25.72 9.51 -17.49
N HIS A 60 25.71 10.33 -16.43
CA HIS A 60 26.41 11.62 -16.43
C HIS A 60 26.87 12.04 -15.04
N ILE A 61 27.72 13.06 -14.99
CA ILE A 61 28.06 13.80 -13.78
C ILE A 61 27.36 15.16 -13.86
N TYR A 62 26.51 15.45 -12.89
CA TYR A 62 25.86 16.74 -12.72
C TYR A 62 26.50 17.48 -11.54
N ILE A 63 26.86 18.75 -11.73
CA ILE A 63 27.54 19.57 -10.72
C ILE A 63 26.55 20.62 -10.24
N ASN A 64 26.21 20.59 -8.95
CA ASN A 64 25.33 21.57 -8.33
C ASN A 64 25.86 21.98 -6.96
N SER A 65 26.04 23.29 -6.74
CA SER A 65 26.32 23.88 -5.43
C SER A 65 27.41 23.15 -4.63
N ASN A 66 28.55 22.87 -5.27
CA ASN A 66 29.72 22.16 -4.74
C ASN A 66 29.58 20.65 -4.52
N ALA A 67 28.46 20.04 -4.89
CA ALA A 67 28.29 18.59 -4.91
C ALA A 67 28.35 18.04 -6.34
N PHE A 68 29.04 16.91 -6.49
CA PHE A 68 29.09 16.13 -7.72
C PHE A 68 28.10 14.99 -7.60
N HIS A 69 27.09 15.00 -8.44
CA HIS A 69 26.08 13.95 -8.56
C HIS A 69 26.45 13.03 -9.72
N ILE A 70 26.60 11.74 -9.43
CA ILE A 70 26.84 10.73 -10.45
C ILE A 70 25.54 10.01 -10.68
N ASN A 71 25.01 10.14 -11.89
CA ASN A 71 23.61 9.86 -12.18
C ASN A 71 23.47 8.72 -13.18
N ALA A 72 22.51 7.84 -12.91
CA ALA A 72 21.84 7.01 -13.90
C ALA A 72 20.44 7.61 -14.13
N LEU A 73 20.21 8.16 -15.32
CA LEU A 73 18.97 8.83 -15.70
C LEU A 73 18.12 7.94 -16.59
N TYR A 74 16.85 7.83 -16.23
CA TYR A 74 15.79 7.23 -17.02
C TYR A 74 14.83 8.32 -17.48
N GLU A 75 14.61 8.43 -18.79
CA GLU A 75 13.77 9.43 -19.43
C GLU A 75 12.27 9.20 -19.20
N PRO A 76 11.43 10.26 -19.09
CA PRO A 76 9.98 10.15 -18.91
C PRO A 76 9.35 9.11 -19.83
N THR A 77 8.34 8.40 -19.33
CA THR A 77 7.61 7.38 -20.11
C THR A 77 6.12 7.69 -20.11
N ASP A 78 5.37 7.08 -21.01
CA ASP A 78 3.90 7.16 -21.02
C ASP A 78 3.26 6.67 -19.71
N ARG A 79 3.99 5.88 -18.92
CA ARG A 79 3.53 5.31 -17.64
C ARG A 79 3.96 6.15 -16.44
N PHE A 80 5.00 6.97 -16.58
CA PHE A 80 5.58 7.75 -15.49
C PHE A 80 6.19 9.08 -15.98
N PRO A 81 5.65 10.23 -15.56
CA PRO A 81 5.85 11.50 -16.27
C PRO A 81 7.13 12.25 -15.89
N ALA A 82 7.72 11.92 -14.74
CA ALA A 82 8.97 12.53 -14.26
C ALA A 82 10.18 11.69 -14.69
N ALA A 83 11.32 12.33 -14.88
CA ALA A 83 12.59 11.62 -15.00
C ALA A 83 12.89 10.86 -13.70
N ARG A 84 13.54 9.70 -13.77
CA ARG A 84 14.02 8.97 -12.58
C ARG A 84 15.53 9.04 -12.57
N ILE A 85 16.10 9.52 -11.48
CA ILE A 85 17.54 9.68 -11.33
C ILE A 85 17.98 8.86 -10.13
N TYR A 86 18.78 7.85 -10.40
CA TYR A 86 19.47 7.08 -9.38
C TYR A 86 20.87 7.64 -9.25
N PHE A 87 21.25 8.03 -8.03
CA PHE A 87 22.51 8.76 -7.88
C PHE A 87 23.27 8.40 -6.61
N VAL A 88 24.56 8.67 -6.67
CA VAL A 88 25.42 8.90 -5.52
C VAL A 88 25.96 10.32 -5.62
N LYS A 89 26.29 10.94 -4.49
CA LYS A 89 26.86 12.29 -4.48
C LYS A 89 28.05 12.41 -3.51
N SER A 90 28.95 13.34 -3.82
CA SER A 90 30.04 13.72 -2.93
C SER A 90 30.47 15.16 -3.20
N GLU A 91 31.00 15.82 -2.19
CA GLU A 91 31.68 17.13 -2.32
C GLU A 91 33.20 16.94 -2.56
N ASP A 92 33.72 15.72 -2.36
CA ASP A 92 35.15 15.41 -2.51
C ASP A 92 35.51 15.09 -3.97
N LEU A 93 36.31 15.97 -4.58
CA LEU A 93 36.80 15.82 -5.94
C LEU A 93 37.68 14.57 -6.14
N PHE A 94 38.47 14.17 -5.12
CA PHE A 94 39.27 12.95 -5.21
C PHE A 94 38.38 11.72 -5.27
N TRP A 95 37.32 11.70 -4.46
CA TRP A 95 36.31 10.65 -4.52
C TRP A 95 35.68 10.56 -5.91
N VAL A 96 35.33 11.71 -6.52
CA VAL A 96 34.76 11.79 -7.87
C VAL A 96 35.71 11.20 -8.92
N GLY A 97 37.00 11.51 -8.84
CA GLY A 97 38.01 10.92 -9.71
C GLY A 97 38.09 9.40 -9.57
N HIS A 98 38.10 8.88 -8.33
CA HIS A 98 38.18 7.44 -8.07
C HIS A 98 36.94 6.69 -8.57
N ILE A 99 35.74 7.19 -8.27
CA ILE A 99 34.50 6.55 -8.71
C ILE A 99 34.30 6.69 -10.22
N GLY A 100 34.72 7.81 -10.82
CA GLY A 100 34.70 8.01 -12.27
C GLY A 100 35.56 6.97 -12.98
N ALA A 101 36.81 6.79 -12.53
CA ALA A 101 37.70 5.75 -13.05
C ALA A 101 37.13 4.33 -12.87
N TYR A 102 36.53 4.05 -11.70
CA TYR A 102 35.87 2.77 -11.43
C TYR A 102 34.70 2.52 -12.40
N ILE A 103 33.85 3.51 -12.67
CA ILE A 103 32.72 3.39 -13.59
C ILE A 103 33.19 3.23 -15.04
N GLU A 104 34.25 3.94 -15.45
CA GLU A 104 34.85 3.81 -16.78
C GLU A 104 35.47 2.42 -17.01
N GLN A 105 36.11 1.83 -16.00
CA GLN A 105 36.58 0.43 -16.03
C GLN A 105 35.44 -0.57 -16.26
N HIS A 106 34.21 -0.20 -15.90
CA HIS A 106 33.00 -1.01 -16.13
C HIS A 106 32.30 -0.65 -17.46
N GLY A 107 32.98 0.10 -18.34
CA GLY A 107 32.53 0.38 -19.70
C GLY A 107 31.53 1.55 -19.82
N ILE A 108 31.34 2.34 -18.76
CA ILE A 108 30.40 3.47 -18.76
C ILE A 108 31.19 4.77 -18.74
N LYS A 109 30.99 5.62 -19.76
CA LYS A 109 31.58 6.96 -19.82
C LYS A 109 30.62 7.98 -19.21
N LEU A 110 31.15 8.82 -18.33
CA LEU A 110 30.38 9.87 -17.68
C LEU A 110 30.70 11.22 -18.32
N ALA A 111 29.71 11.80 -19.00
CA ALA A 111 29.83 13.16 -19.52
C ALA A 111 29.45 14.18 -18.42
N PRO A 112 30.18 15.31 -18.29
CA PRO A 112 29.74 16.40 -17.43
C PRO A 112 28.52 17.10 -18.04
N VAL A 113 27.54 17.44 -17.20
CA VAL A 113 26.30 18.10 -17.59
C VAL A 113 26.10 19.34 -16.71
N ASN A 114 25.84 20.48 -17.35
CA ASN A 114 25.48 21.74 -16.69
C ASN A 114 23.96 21.87 -16.51
N ASP A 115 23.51 22.92 -15.83
CA ASP A 115 22.07 23.13 -15.55
C ASP A 115 21.19 23.14 -16.80
N ASP A 116 21.59 23.86 -17.86
CA ASP A 116 20.82 23.95 -19.10
C ASP A 116 20.65 22.58 -19.78
N ASN A 117 21.73 21.78 -19.83
CA ASN A 117 21.66 20.46 -20.42
C ASN A 117 20.93 19.47 -19.50
N PHE A 118 21.04 19.63 -18.18
CA PHE A 118 20.30 18.83 -17.22
C PHE A 118 18.79 19.06 -17.34
N SER A 119 18.37 20.33 -17.40
CA SER A 119 16.98 20.75 -17.65
C SER A 119 16.41 20.10 -18.93
N LYS A 120 17.19 20.08 -20.02
CA LYS A 120 16.82 19.39 -21.27
C LYS A 120 16.71 17.87 -21.11
N LEU A 121 17.65 17.23 -20.41
CA LEU A 121 17.66 15.78 -20.20
C LEU A 121 16.46 15.28 -19.40
N ILE A 122 16.00 16.07 -18.42
CA ILE A 122 14.80 15.73 -17.63
C ILE A 122 13.49 16.20 -18.27
N ASP A 123 13.60 17.02 -19.32
CA ASP A 123 12.49 17.70 -20.00
C ASP A 123 11.54 18.37 -19.00
N ASP A 124 12.08 19.28 -18.19
CA ASP A 124 11.33 20.00 -17.16
C ASP A 124 10.20 20.88 -17.73
N ALA A 125 10.43 21.50 -18.90
CA ALA A 125 9.46 22.33 -19.60
C ALA A 125 8.19 21.54 -19.97
N GLY A 126 8.32 20.27 -20.39
CA GLY A 126 7.19 19.41 -20.70
C GLY A 126 6.54 18.74 -19.48
N TYR A 127 7.15 18.83 -18.29
CA TYR A 127 6.74 18.03 -17.13
C TYR A 127 5.32 18.35 -16.67
N ALA A 128 4.94 19.62 -16.58
CA ALA A 128 3.62 20.01 -16.07
C ALA A 128 2.47 19.39 -16.88
N GLN A 129 2.63 19.33 -18.21
CA GLN A 129 1.64 18.72 -19.10
C GLN A 129 1.61 17.20 -18.96
N ARG A 130 2.78 16.53 -18.93
CA ARG A 130 2.86 15.08 -18.70
C ARG A 130 2.27 14.68 -17.36
N TYR A 131 2.60 15.43 -16.30
CA TYR A 131 2.08 15.20 -14.96
C TYR A 131 0.57 15.31 -14.93
N LYS A 132 -0.01 16.34 -15.55
CA LYS A 132 -1.46 16.52 -15.60
C LYS A 132 -2.16 15.31 -16.25
N SER A 133 -1.74 14.94 -17.47
CA SER A 133 -2.32 13.80 -18.18
C SER A 133 -2.15 12.48 -17.42
N TRP A 134 -0.97 12.24 -16.87
CA TRP A 134 -0.68 11.06 -16.06
C TRP A 134 -1.51 11.02 -14.78
N HIS A 135 -1.63 12.15 -14.07
CA HIS A 135 -2.34 12.24 -12.80
C HIS A 135 -3.85 12.06 -12.99
N GLU A 136 -4.44 12.64 -14.04
CA GLU A 136 -5.85 12.43 -14.40
C GLU A 136 -6.14 10.95 -14.67
N LYS A 137 -5.28 10.29 -15.45
CA LYS A 137 -5.39 8.84 -15.71
C LYS A 137 -5.21 8.02 -14.43
N ARG A 138 -4.18 8.30 -13.64
CA ARG A 138 -3.90 7.59 -12.38
C ARG A 138 -5.09 7.70 -11.42
N LYS A 139 -5.68 8.89 -11.29
CA LYS A 139 -6.86 9.14 -10.45
C LYS A 139 -8.09 8.38 -10.93
N ALA A 140 -8.29 8.27 -12.24
CA ALA A 140 -9.35 7.44 -12.79
C ALA A 140 -9.12 5.95 -12.45
N ASP A 141 -7.89 5.46 -12.69
CA ASP A 141 -7.48 4.08 -12.44
C ASP A 141 -7.53 3.70 -10.95
N SER A 142 -7.27 4.65 -10.03
CA SER A 142 -7.26 4.43 -8.58
C SER A 142 -8.59 4.73 -7.88
N SER A 143 -9.61 5.23 -8.58
CA SER A 143 -10.83 5.75 -7.95
C SER A 143 -11.52 4.77 -6.98
N LEU A 144 -11.61 3.48 -7.34
CA LEU A 144 -12.14 2.43 -6.45
C LEU A 144 -11.24 2.15 -5.26
N PHE A 145 -9.92 2.18 -5.45
CA PHE A 145 -8.95 2.05 -4.37
C PHE A 145 -9.07 3.21 -3.39
N ASP A 146 -9.14 4.44 -3.90
CA ASP A 146 -9.18 5.65 -3.10
C ASP A 146 -10.44 5.71 -2.24
N GLY A 147 -11.60 5.36 -2.79
CA GLY A 147 -12.85 5.30 -2.03
C GLY A 147 -12.84 4.19 -0.97
N LEU A 148 -12.29 3.01 -1.29
CA LEU A 148 -12.09 1.95 -0.31
C LEU A 148 -11.14 2.39 0.81
N LEU A 149 -10.00 3.00 0.46
CA LEU A 149 -9.00 3.50 1.40
C LEU A 149 -9.60 4.57 2.32
N VAL A 150 -10.36 5.54 1.80
CA VAL A 150 -11.03 6.56 2.61
C VAL A 150 -11.95 5.92 3.65
N GLY A 151 -12.77 4.95 3.24
CA GLY A 151 -13.64 4.24 4.18
C GLY A 151 -12.84 3.44 5.22
N ARG A 152 -11.73 2.82 4.83
CA ARG A 152 -10.82 2.11 5.74
C ARG A 152 -10.15 3.06 6.74
N LEU A 153 -9.66 4.21 6.29
CA LEU A 153 -9.05 5.24 7.17
C LEU A 153 -10.02 5.72 8.25
N GLN A 154 -11.32 5.81 7.92
CA GLN A 154 -12.37 6.22 8.85
C GLN A 154 -12.78 5.12 9.83
N ASN A 155 -12.85 3.86 9.36
CA ASN A 155 -13.47 2.77 10.13
C ASN A 155 -12.48 1.77 10.76
N THR A 156 -11.20 1.82 10.37
CA THR A 156 -10.18 0.83 10.76
C THR A 156 -8.89 1.50 11.26
N THR A 157 -7.93 0.72 11.77
CA THR A 157 -6.60 1.19 12.21
C THR A 157 -5.63 1.42 11.05
N ILE A 158 -6.07 1.27 9.80
CA ILE A 158 -5.33 1.72 8.63
C ILE A 158 -5.10 3.23 8.71
N ASP A 159 -3.88 3.65 8.41
CA ASP A 159 -3.47 5.06 8.39
C ASP A 159 -2.82 5.50 7.07
N GLN A 160 -2.51 4.55 6.17
CA GLN A 160 -1.91 4.84 4.88
C GLN A 160 -2.29 3.81 3.81
N GLY A 161 -2.19 4.23 2.55
CA GLY A 161 -2.44 3.39 1.39
C GLY A 161 -1.36 3.54 0.32
N ILE A 162 -1.05 2.45 -0.36
CA ILE A 162 -0.12 2.42 -1.50
C ILE A 162 -0.85 1.85 -2.71
N TRP A 163 -0.81 2.58 -3.82
CA TRP A 163 -1.34 2.11 -5.10
C TRP A 163 -0.20 1.71 -6.04
N LEU A 164 -0.09 0.41 -6.30
CA LEU A 164 0.83 -0.17 -7.28
C LEU A 164 0.16 -0.14 -8.66
N SER A 165 0.41 0.94 -9.41
CA SER A 165 -0.19 1.15 -10.73
C SER A 165 0.70 0.58 -11.84
N SER A 166 0.09 0.02 -12.88
CA SER A 166 0.77 -0.20 -14.16
C SER A 166 0.06 0.48 -15.35
N GLY A 167 -0.76 1.49 -15.04
CA GLY A 167 -1.42 2.35 -16.03
C GLY A 167 -2.59 1.68 -16.76
N GLY A 168 -3.40 0.90 -16.03
CA GLY A 168 -4.57 0.18 -16.57
C GLY A 168 -4.23 -1.19 -17.13
N ARG A 169 -3.15 -1.80 -16.62
CA ARG A 169 -2.65 -3.11 -17.03
C ARG A 169 -2.46 -4.02 -15.81
N CYS A 170 -2.34 -5.31 -16.04
CA CYS A 170 -2.01 -6.27 -15.00
C CYS A 170 -0.52 -6.18 -14.68
N LEU A 171 -0.17 -6.10 -13.40
CA LEU A 171 1.23 -6.08 -12.95
C LEU A 171 2.02 -7.35 -13.30
N VAL A 172 1.34 -8.48 -13.53
CA VAL A 172 1.98 -9.78 -13.83
C VAL A 172 2.21 -9.97 -15.33
N CYS A 173 1.18 -9.81 -16.17
CA CYS A 173 1.30 -10.08 -17.61
C CYS A 173 1.21 -8.84 -18.53
N GLY A 174 0.89 -7.66 -18.00
CA GLY A 174 0.75 -6.44 -18.81
C GLY A 174 -0.54 -6.34 -19.64
N GLU A 175 -1.44 -7.32 -19.55
CA GLU A 175 -2.77 -7.27 -20.18
C GLU A 175 -3.63 -6.15 -19.62
N LYS A 176 -4.50 -5.55 -20.45
CA LYS A 176 -5.36 -4.45 -20.03
C LYS A 176 -6.32 -4.92 -18.91
N THR A 177 -6.46 -4.11 -17.86
CA THR A 177 -7.39 -4.38 -16.77
C THR A 177 -7.80 -3.12 -16.03
N ASP A 178 -9.04 -3.11 -15.56
CA ASP A 178 -9.64 -2.15 -14.63
C ASP A 178 -9.88 -2.77 -13.24
N ARG A 179 -9.47 -4.02 -13.05
CA ARG A 179 -9.67 -4.75 -11.80
C ARG A 179 -8.58 -4.40 -10.78
N MET A 180 -8.99 -4.40 -9.52
CA MET A 180 -8.17 -4.13 -8.37
C MET A 180 -8.16 -5.33 -7.44
N ALA A 181 -6.98 -5.69 -6.97
CA ALA A 181 -6.80 -6.53 -5.79
C ALA A 181 -6.19 -5.69 -4.66
N THR A 182 -6.46 -6.06 -3.41
CA THR A 182 -5.97 -5.33 -2.25
C THR A 182 -5.41 -6.29 -1.22
N SER A 183 -4.29 -5.92 -0.61
CA SER A 183 -3.76 -6.59 0.58
C SER A 183 -3.62 -5.57 1.71
N THR A 184 -3.49 -6.05 2.93
CA THR A 184 -3.30 -5.22 4.11
C THR A 184 -2.21 -5.82 4.95
N VAL A 185 -1.26 -4.98 5.35
CA VAL A 185 -0.15 -5.35 6.22
C VAL A 185 -0.28 -4.55 7.49
N TRP A 186 -0.07 -5.21 8.62
CA TRP A 186 -0.31 -4.61 9.92
C TRP A 186 0.81 -4.98 10.89
N GLY A 187 1.31 -3.96 11.57
CA GLY A 187 2.32 -4.06 12.62
C GLY A 187 2.10 -2.92 13.61
N LYS A 188 3.04 -1.98 13.70
CA LYS A 188 2.85 -0.74 14.49
C LYS A 188 1.81 0.19 13.87
N SER A 189 1.72 0.23 12.55
CA SER A 189 0.66 0.91 11.78
C SER A 189 0.11 -0.01 10.70
N GLY A 190 -1.13 0.25 10.29
CA GLY A 190 -1.84 -0.52 9.27
C GLY A 190 -1.71 0.13 7.89
N MET A 191 -1.24 -0.61 6.90
CA MET A 191 -1.09 -0.13 5.52
C MET A 191 -1.87 -1.00 4.56
N MET A 192 -2.69 -0.35 3.74
CA MET A 192 -3.39 -0.99 2.64
C MET A 192 -2.58 -0.87 1.35
N ILE A 193 -2.45 -1.96 0.60
CA ILE A 193 -1.75 -1.99 -0.69
C ILE A 193 -2.77 -2.40 -1.75
N GLY A 194 -3.09 -1.49 -2.66
CA GLY A 194 -3.89 -1.78 -3.85
C GLY A 194 -3.00 -2.03 -5.06
N MET A 195 -3.46 -2.91 -5.95
CA MET A 195 -2.69 -3.34 -7.12
C MET A 195 -3.63 -3.71 -8.28
N GLN A 196 -3.14 -3.57 -9.51
CA GLN A 196 -3.88 -3.94 -10.73
C GLN A 196 -3.55 -5.38 -11.17
N LEU A 197 -4.55 -6.26 -11.15
CA LEU A 197 -4.45 -7.65 -11.61
C LEU A 197 -5.58 -7.96 -12.57
N CYS A 198 -5.31 -8.66 -13.67
CA CYS A 198 -6.37 -9.20 -14.50
C CYS A 198 -7.08 -10.36 -13.76
N LEU A 199 -8.27 -10.73 -14.23
CA LEU A 199 -9.07 -11.78 -13.60
C LEU A 199 -8.30 -13.09 -13.40
N ALA A 200 -7.51 -13.50 -14.40
CA ALA A 200 -6.72 -14.74 -14.32
C ALA A 200 -5.74 -14.73 -13.14
N HIS A 201 -4.97 -13.64 -13.00
CA HIS A 201 -3.98 -13.51 -11.93
C HIS A 201 -4.62 -13.20 -10.56
N GLU A 202 -5.76 -12.50 -10.53
CA GLU A 202 -6.57 -12.36 -9.31
C GLU A 202 -7.02 -13.75 -8.80
N THR A 203 -7.60 -14.58 -9.67
CA THR A 203 -8.03 -15.95 -9.33
C THR A 203 -6.86 -16.84 -8.95
N GLU A 204 -5.72 -16.73 -9.62
CA GLU A 204 -4.51 -17.48 -9.24
C GLU A 204 -4.00 -17.05 -7.86
N SER A 205 -4.01 -15.75 -7.56
CA SER A 205 -3.54 -15.21 -6.28
C SER A 205 -4.37 -15.70 -5.09
N GLN A 206 -5.66 -15.96 -5.28
CA GLN A 206 -6.55 -16.51 -4.25
C GLN A 206 -6.17 -17.94 -3.82
N LYS A 207 -5.39 -18.65 -4.64
CA LYS A 207 -4.87 -19.99 -4.31
C LYS A 207 -3.62 -19.94 -3.42
N GLN A 208 -3.06 -18.74 -3.23
CA GLN A 208 -1.91 -18.52 -2.35
C GLN A 208 -2.38 -18.06 -0.97
N SER A 209 -1.57 -18.29 0.05
CA SER A 209 -1.86 -17.82 1.41
C SER A 209 -1.89 -16.29 1.53
N LEU A 210 -1.09 -15.59 0.72
CA LEU A 210 -1.00 -14.13 0.70
C LEU A 210 -0.84 -13.60 -0.72
N LEU A 211 -1.65 -12.60 -1.07
CA LEU A 211 -1.56 -11.86 -2.34
C LEU A 211 -0.16 -11.25 -2.57
N LEU A 212 0.49 -10.79 -1.50
CA LEU A 212 1.83 -10.22 -1.60
C LEU A 212 2.90 -11.28 -1.90
N ASN A 213 2.72 -12.53 -1.44
CA ASN A 213 3.59 -13.64 -1.81
C ASN A 213 3.41 -14.01 -3.29
N TYR A 214 2.15 -13.99 -3.76
CA TYR A 214 1.83 -14.19 -5.16
C TYR A 214 2.54 -13.15 -6.05
N LEU A 215 2.39 -11.87 -5.72
CA LEU A 215 3.10 -10.80 -6.40
C LEU A 215 4.61 -11.00 -6.33
N SER A 216 5.15 -11.27 -5.14
CA SER A 216 6.58 -11.49 -4.96
C SER A 216 7.09 -12.56 -5.93
N LYS A 217 6.44 -13.73 -6.00
CA LYS A 217 6.83 -14.82 -6.92
C LYS A 217 6.87 -14.39 -8.39
N HIS A 218 5.81 -13.73 -8.86
CA HIS A 218 5.68 -13.34 -10.28
C HIS A 218 6.54 -12.13 -10.66
N LEU A 219 6.88 -11.30 -9.67
CA LEU A 219 7.71 -10.12 -9.83
C LEU A 219 9.18 -10.39 -9.50
N GLY A 220 9.56 -11.67 -9.40
CA GLY A 220 10.95 -12.10 -9.28
C GLY A 220 11.49 -12.25 -7.86
N GLY A 221 10.65 -12.10 -6.81
CA GLY A 221 10.97 -12.37 -5.40
C GLY A 221 11.12 -11.12 -4.53
N ILE A 222 10.17 -10.18 -4.58
CA ILE A 222 10.19 -8.97 -3.74
C ILE A 222 10.40 -9.35 -2.24
N VAL A 223 11.57 -8.99 -1.68
CA VAL A 223 11.91 -9.19 -0.26
C VAL A 223 11.06 -8.29 0.65
N MET A 224 10.49 -7.20 0.13
CA MET A 224 9.54 -6.33 0.85
C MET A 224 8.38 -7.09 1.49
N PHE A 225 8.01 -8.23 0.92
CA PHE A 225 6.90 -9.07 1.37
C PHE A 225 7.37 -10.37 2.04
N SER A 226 8.68 -10.68 2.01
CA SER A 226 9.20 -12.02 2.28
C SER A 226 9.22 -12.45 3.75
N ASN A 227 8.65 -11.67 4.66
CA ASN A 227 8.54 -11.99 6.09
C ASN A 227 7.11 -11.85 6.62
N MET A 228 6.11 -11.80 5.73
CA MET A 228 4.71 -11.71 6.11
C MET A 228 4.09 -13.09 6.17
N ARG A 229 3.35 -13.36 7.25
CA ARG A 229 2.53 -14.56 7.38
C ARG A 229 1.09 -14.17 7.74
N PRO A 230 0.10 -14.96 7.31
CA PRO A 230 -1.25 -14.82 7.85
C PRO A 230 -1.22 -15.06 9.36
N GLN A 231 -2.10 -14.38 10.08
CA GLN A 231 -2.35 -14.67 11.49
C GLN A 231 -3.06 -16.02 11.62
N THR A 232 -2.75 -16.76 12.68
CA THR A 232 -3.51 -17.98 12.99
C THR A 232 -4.83 -17.64 13.69
N THR A 233 -5.75 -18.60 13.75
CA THR A 233 -7.03 -18.44 14.45
C THR A 233 -6.82 -18.19 15.94
N GLU A 234 -5.86 -18.88 16.57
CA GLU A 234 -5.53 -18.68 17.98
C GLU A 234 -5.01 -17.26 18.23
N GLU A 235 -4.10 -16.77 17.39
CA GLU A 235 -3.56 -15.42 17.50
C GLU A 235 -4.64 -14.36 17.33
N MET A 236 -5.57 -14.55 16.39
CA MET A 236 -6.72 -13.65 16.23
C MET A 236 -7.65 -13.66 17.45
N LEU A 237 -7.87 -14.83 18.07
CA LEU A 237 -8.71 -14.95 19.26
C LEU A 237 -8.06 -14.28 20.49
N GLU A 238 -6.76 -14.53 20.70
CA GLU A 238 -5.98 -13.89 21.76
C GLU A 238 -5.98 -12.37 21.61
N GLN A 239 -5.69 -11.87 20.41
CA GLN A 239 -5.73 -10.44 20.12
C GLN A 239 -7.13 -9.85 20.32
N THR A 240 -8.18 -10.54 19.86
CA THR A 240 -9.56 -10.11 20.09
C THR A 240 -9.84 -9.95 21.58
N CYS A 241 -9.47 -10.93 22.39
CA CYS A 241 -9.67 -10.86 23.84
C CYS A 241 -8.88 -9.72 24.48
N GLU A 242 -7.63 -9.51 24.06
CA GLU A 242 -6.78 -8.43 24.55
C GLU A 242 -7.35 -7.05 24.21
N ILE A 243 -7.76 -6.83 22.95
CA ILE A 243 -8.34 -5.56 22.50
C ILE A 243 -9.65 -5.27 23.23
N LEU A 244 -10.51 -6.28 23.39
CA LEU A 244 -11.76 -6.13 24.14
C LEU A 244 -11.48 -5.72 25.60
N LYS A 245 -10.47 -6.31 26.25
CA LYS A 245 -10.10 -5.98 27.63
C LYS A 245 -9.44 -4.61 27.76
N VAL A 246 -8.38 -4.37 26.98
CA VAL A 246 -7.49 -3.21 27.15
C VAL A 246 -8.07 -1.98 26.46
N ASN A 247 -8.40 -2.09 25.18
CA ASN A 247 -8.82 -0.94 24.38
C ASN A 247 -10.29 -0.63 24.59
N PHE A 248 -11.16 -1.65 24.64
CA PHE A 248 -12.60 -1.43 24.84
C PHE A 248 -13.01 -1.51 26.31
N LYS A 249 -12.08 -1.76 27.25
CA LYS A 249 -12.35 -1.79 28.70
C LYS A 249 -13.51 -2.72 29.07
N CYS A 250 -13.61 -3.86 28.37
CA CYS A 250 -14.62 -4.87 28.63
C CYS A 250 -14.09 -5.95 29.58
N THR A 251 -15.01 -6.60 30.29
CA THR A 251 -14.76 -7.88 30.94
C THR A 251 -15.17 -9.00 29.99
N ILE A 252 -14.29 -9.97 29.74
CA ILE A 252 -14.66 -11.15 28.93
C ILE A 252 -15.64 -11.99 29.76
N VAL A 253 -16.84 -12.18 29.23
CA VAL A 253 -17.88 -13.02 29.85
C VAL A 253 -17.68 -14.46 29.40
N LYS A 254 -17.37 -14.65 28.11
CA LYS A 254 -17.31 -15.95 27.47
C LYS A 254 -16.40 -15.88 26.25
N ALA A 255 -15.51 -16.86 26.08
CA ALA A 255 -14.71 -17.05 24.87
C ALA A 255 -14.74 -18.54 24.52
N GLU A 256 -15.50 -18.91 23.50
CA GLU A 256 -15.65 -20.30 23.06
C GLU A 256 -15.49 -20.39 21.55
N ARG A 257 -14.57 -21.24 21.10
CA ARG A 257 -14.28 -21.46 19.67
C ARG A 257 -14.02 -20.13 18.95
N GLU A 258 -14.92 -19.78 18.05
CA GLU A 258 -14.89 -18.64 17.13
C GLU A 258 -15.70 -17.45 17.65
N THR A 259 -16.19 -17.48 18.89
CA THR A 259 -17.03 -16.42 19.45
C THR A 259 -16.55 -15.92 20.80
N VAL A 260 -16.39 -14.60 20.90
CA VAL A 260 -16.05 -13.90 22.15
C VAL A 260 -17.21 -12.98 22.52
N THR A 261 -17.71 -13.11 23.73
CA THR A 261 -18.67 -12.20 24.35
C THR A 261 -17.99 -11.46 25.48
N ALA A 262 -18.01 -10.14 25.41
CA ALA A 262 -17.46 -9.25 26.41
C ALA A 262 -18.50 -8.23 26.86
N ARG A 263 -18.36 -7.70 28.07
CA ARG A 263 -19.31 -6.76 28.67
C ARG A 263 -18.58 -5.48 29.10
N ARG A 264 -19.10 -4.33 28.70
CA ARG A 264 -18.68 -3.00 29.15
C ARG A 264 -19.20 -2.71 30.57
N LEU A 265 -18.60 -1.74 31.25
CA LEU A 265 -19.07 -1.30 32.57
C LEU A 265 -20.52 -0.77 32.54
N SER A 266 -20.92 -0.16 31.43
CA SER A 266 -22.29 0.30 31.14
C SER A 266 -23.33 -0.83 31.04
N GLY A 267 -22.88 -2.09 30.94
CA GLY A 267 -23.74 -3.24 30.71
C GLY A 267 -23.95 -3.60 29.24
N ILE A 268 -23.45 -2.79 28.29
CA ILE A 268 -23.42 -3.16 26.87
C ILE A 268 -22.61 -4.44 26.67
N PHE A 269 -23.13 -5.36 25.85
CA PHE A 269 -22.39 -6.55 25.42
C PHE A 269 -21.85 -6.37 24.00
N VAL A 270 -20.62 -6.82 23.80
CA VAL A 270 -19.94 -6.89 22.52
C VAL A 270 -19.73 -8.37 22.19
N VAL A 271 -20.36 -8.83 21.13
CA VAL A 271 -20.23 -10.21 20.65
C VAL A 271 -19.48 -10.21 19.33
N ILE A 272 -18.31 -10.84 19.33
CA ILE A 272 -17.45 -11.01 18.16
C ILE A 272 -17.57 -12.46 17.72
N ARG A 273 -18.09 -12.70 16.51
CA ARG A 273 -18.08 -14.00 15.84
C ARG A 273 -17.10 -13.95 14.67
N HIS A 274 -16.09 -14.82 14.68
CA HIS A 274 -15.06 -14.87 13.65
C HIS A 274 -14.79 -16.31 13.23
N GLN A 275 -15.42 -16.73 12.12
CA GLN A 275 -15.21 -18.07 11.55
C GLN A 275 -14.06 -18.07 10.54
N SER A 276 -13.99 -17.01 9.74
CA SER A 276 -12.89 -16.74 8.82
C SER A 276 -12.83 -15.25 8.50
N PRO A 277 -11.75 -14.75 7.86
CA PRO A 277 -11.67 -13.36 7.42
C PRO A 277 -12.83 -12.91 6.52
N SER A 278 -13.50 -13.84 5.83
CA SER A 278 -14.66 -13.55 4.97
C SER A 278 -16.01 -13.94 5.59
N ASN A 279 -16.00 -14.50 6.81
CA ASN A 279 -17.20 -14.93 7.53
C ASN A 279 -17.09 -14.53 9.00
N TYR A 280 -17.58 -13.33 9.29
CA TYR A 280 -17.54 -12.75 10.62
C TYR A 280 -18.78 -11.88 10.87
N ALA A 281 -19.02 -11.59 12.15
CA ALA A 281 -20.00 -10.60 12.55
C ALA A 281 -19.61 -9.95 13.88
N TYR A 282 -19.91 -8.67 14.01
CA TYR A 282 -19.79 -7.94 15.27
C TYR A 282 -21.16 -7.46 15.70
N ILE A 283 -21.58 -7.78 16.92
CA ILE A 283 -22.93 -7.51 17.41
C ILE A 283 -22.82 -6.74 18.71
N ILE A 284 -23.48 -5.58 18.77
CA ILE A 284 -23.59 -4.77 19.98
C ILE A 284 -24.99 -4.96 20.56
N LEU A 285 -25.05 -5.41 21.82
CA LEU A 285 -26.30 -5.66 22.53
C LEU A 285 -26.46 -4.68 23.70
N VAL A 286 -27.68 -4.22 23.90
CA VAL A 286 -28.06 -3.55 25.15
C VAL A 286 -28.14 -4.56 26.32
N PRO A 287 -28.17 -4.11 27.60
CA PRO A 287 -28.13 -5.01 28.75
C PRO A 287 -29.26 -6.05 28.80
N ASP A 288 -30.40 -5.77 28.18
CA ASP A 288 -31.54 -6.70 28.08
C ASP A 288 -31.38 -7.78 26.99
N GLY A 289 -30.25 -7.76 26.27
CA GLY A 289 -29.91 -8.73 25.22
C GLY A 289 -30.41 -8.39 23.81
N LYS A 290 -31.11 -7.26 23.62
CA LYS A 290 -31.54 -6.83 22.27
C LYS A 290 -30.37 -6.30 21.44
N GLN A 291 -30.36 -6.61 20.14
CA GLN A 291 -29.38 -6.08 19.20
C GLN A 291 -29.65 -4.60 18.91
N LEU A 292 -28.62 -3.78 19.07
CA LEU A 292 -28.67 -2.37 18.72
C LEU A 292 -28.03 -2.12 17.37
N SER A 293 -26.84 -2.65 17.14
CA SER A 293 -26.10 -2.51 15.90
C SER A 293 -25.35 -3.79 15.55
N ARG A 294 -25.02 -3.95 14.27
CA ARG A 294 -24.35 -5.14 13.75
C ARG A 294 -23.48 -4.83 12.54
N VAL A 295 -22.28 -5.38 12.52
CA VAL A 295 -21.46 -5.53 11.30
C VAL A 295 -21.56 -6.98 10.84
N ASP A 296 -21.74 -7.21 9.53
CA ASP A 296 -21.91 -8.53 8.93
C ASP A 296 -21.16 -8.61 7.59
N SER A 297 -20.52 -9.74 7.32
CA SER A 297 -19.80 -10.02 6.06
C SER A 297 -20.69 -10.70 5.00
N ALA A 298 -21.96 -11.00 5.34
CA ALA A 298 -22.87 -11.67 4.43
C ALA A 298 -23.27 -10.80 3.22
N ASN A 299 -23.24 -11.39 2.03
CA ASN A 299 -23.60 -10.72 0.78
C ASN A 299 -25.11 -10.69 0.54
N HIS A 300 -25.86 -9.95 1.36
CA HIS A 300 -27.32 -9.79 1.21
C HIS A 300 -27.77 -8.32 1.10
N HIS A 301 -26.83 -7.37 1.10
CA HIS A 301 -27.09 -5.94 0.89
C HIS A 301 -26.25 -5.38 -0.25
N LYS A 302 -26.84 -4.44 -0.99
CA LYS A 302 -26.14 -3.70 -2.05
C LYS A 302 -25.52 -2.45 -1.45
N VAL A 303 -24.23 -2.52 -1.15
CA VAL A 303 -23.41 -1.38 -0.68
C VAL A 303 -22.31 -1.04 -1.70
N PRO A 304 -21.78 0.19 -1.72
CA PRO A 304 -20.76 0.59 -2.68
C PRO A 304 -19.44 -0.20 -2.58
N TYR A 305 -19.11 -0.64 -1.36
CA TYR A 305 -17.94 -1.48 -1.04
C TYR A 305 -18.41 -2.65 -0.18
N GLY A 306 -18.66 -3.80 -0.81
CA GLY A 306 -19.24 -4.98 -0.16
C GLY A 306 -18.36 -6.22 -0.28
N PRO A 307 -18.76 -7.34 0.34
CA PRO A 307 -20.10 -7.57 0.93
C PRO A 307 -20.28 -7.01 2.35
N ASP A 308 -19.18 -6.64 3.01
CA ASP A 308 -19.17 -6.24 4.40
C ASP A 308 -19.93 -4.93 4.63
N HIS A 309 -20.90 -4.98 5.54
CA HIS A 309 -21.81 -3.88 5.79
C HIS A 309 -22.12 -3.73 7.28
N VAL A 310 -22.62 -2.55 7.65
CA VAL A 310 -23.01 -2.20 9.01
C VAL A 310 -24.47 -1.77 9.05
N HIS A 311 -25.16 -2.22 10.10
CA HIS A 311 -26.47 -1.78 10.53
C HIS A 311 -26.29 -0.94 11.79
N PHE A 312 -26.43 0.39 11.68
CA PHE A 312 -26.22 1.31 12.81
C PHE A 312 -27.36 1.28 13.84
N ASP A 313 -28.58 0.96 13.41
CA ASP A 313 -29.73 0.88 14.29
C ASP A 313 -30.72 -0.21 13.85
N LEU A 314 -30.79 -1.27 14.65
CA LEU A 314 -31.69 -2.40 14.44
C LEU A 314 -33.02 -2.27 15.16
N ARG A 315 -33.30 -1.12 15.81
CA ARG A 315 -34.59 -0.90 16.46
C ARG A 315 -35.69 -0.75 15.41
N LYS A 316 -36.84 -1.41 15.65
CA LYS A 316 -37.95 -1.58 14.71
C LYS A 316 -38.57 -0.27 14.17
N SER A 317 -38.32 0.87 14.81
CA SER A 317 -38.95 2.16 14.47
C SER A 317 -38.21 2.96 13.39
N THR A 318 -36.97 2.60 13.05
CA THR A 318 -36.16 3.31 12.05
C THR A 318 -35.89 2.41 10.85
N LYS A 319 -36.02 2.96 9.62
CA LYS A 319 -35.55 2.27 8.42
C LYS A 319 -34.04 2.05 8.59
N ASN A 320 -33.64 0.78 8.70
CA ASN A 320 -32.25 0.42 8.94
C ASN A 320 -31.38 0.96 7.78
N VAL A 321 -30.55 1.95 8.08
CA VAL A 321 -29.59 2.50 7.13
C VAL A 321 -28.42 1.52 7.09
N VAL A 322 -28.25 0.87 5.94
CA VAL A 322 -27.17 -0.09 5.72
C VAL A 322 -26.09 0.58 4.89
N GLU A 323 -24.87 0.55 5.39
CA GLU A 323 -23.70 1.16 4.77
C GLU A 323 -22.57 0.14 4.65
N ALA A 324 -21.60 0.42 3.76
CA ALA A 324 -20.36 -0.35 3.74
C ALA A 324 -19.65 -0.18 5.08
N SER A 325 -19.25 -1.29 5.72
CA SER A 325 -18.55 -1.21 7.00
C SER A 325 -17.07 -0.91 6.83
N PHE A 326 -16.50 -1.26 5.68
CA PHE A 326 -15.07 -1.23 5.43
C PHE A 326 -14.28 -2.02 6.49
N THR A 327 -14.86 -3.09 7.04
CA THR A 327 -14.19 -3.92 8.07
C THR A 327 -13.43 -5.09 7.45
N TYR A 328 -12.44 -5.62 8.17
CA TYR A 328 -11.58 -6.73 7.74
C TYR A 328 -11.99 -8.07 8.35
N GLY A 329 -12.89 -8.06 9.33
CA GLY A 329 -13.14 -9.25 10.14
C GLY A 329 -12.08 -9.47 11.22
N ASN A 330 -11.21 -8.48 11.43
CA ASN A 330 -10.17 -8.52 12.46
C ASN A 330 -10.39 -7.37 13.44
N VAL A 331 -10.66 -7.69 14.70
CA VAL A 331 -10.98 -6.69 15.73
C VAL A 331 -9.84 -5.67 15.94
N GLY A 332 -8.59 -6.07 15.74
CA GLY A 332 -7.43 -5.16 15.83
C GLY A 332 -7.34 -4.18 14.67
N LEU A 333 -7.83 -4.56 13.50
CA LEU A 333 -7.99 -3.65 12.38
C LEU A 333 -9.26 -2.81 12.53
N ASP A 334 -10.37 -3.38 12.99
CA ASP A 334 -11.69 -2.77 12.92
C ASP A 334 -12.05 -1.92 14.16
N MET A 335 -11.04 -1.55 14.95
CA MET A 335 -11.21 -0.91 16.25
C MET A 335 -12.01 0.39 16.20
N LYS A 336 -11.79 1.24 15.20
CA LYS A 336 -12.43 2.57 15.14
C LYS A 336 -13.95 2.45 15.02
N LEU A 337 -14.43 1.64 14.07
CA LEU A 337 -15.87 1.43 13.88
C LEU A 337 -16.49 0.73 15.10
N LEU A 338 -15.85 -0.31 15.63
CA LEU A 338 -16.36 -1.02 16.81
C LEU A 338 -16.50 -0.10 18.02
N LEU A 339 -15.49 0.72 18.29
CA LEU A 339 -15.53 1.67 19.40
C LEU A 339 -16.65 2.71 19.20
N LYS A 340 -16.81 3.22 17.98
CA LYS A 340 -17.92 4.12 17.62
C LYS A 340 -19.27 3.48 17.91
N LEU A 341 -19.50 2.25 17.44
CA LEU A 341 -20.77 1.53 17.66
C LEU A 341 -21.05 1.27 19.14
N ILE A 342 -20.01 0.98 19.94
CA ILE A 342 -20.14 0.81 21.39
C ILE A 342 -20.51 2.13 22.06
N GLN A 343 -19.83 3.23 21.73
CA GLN A 343 -20.11 4.55 22.30
C GLN A 343 -21.52 5.03 21.94
N GLU A 344 -21.93 4.89 20.69
CA GLU A 344 -23.30 5.19 20.26
C GLU A 344 -24.34 4.33 20.97
N ALA A 345 -23.98 3.11 21.39
CA ALA A 345 -24.85 2.27 22.20
C ALA A 345 -24.98 2.75 23.63
N GLU A 346 -23.87 3.21 24.21
CA GLU A 346 -23.83 3.77 25.57
C GLU A 346 -24.57 5.09 25.68
N ASP A 347 -24.48 5.95 24.66
CA ASP A 347 -25.20 7.24 24.60
C ASP A 347 -26.74 7.07 24.50
N LYS A 348 -27.20 5.86 24.15
CA LYS A 348 -28.62 5.50 24.00
C LYS A 348 -29.19 4.77 25.22
N LEU A 349 -28.36 4.42 26.21
CA LEU A 349 -28.79 3.91 27.52
C LEU A 349 -29.22 5.06 28.41
#